data_AF-A0A6N2JUG4-F1
#
_entry.id   AF-A0A6N2JUG4-F1
#
_cell.length_a   1.000
_cell.length_b   1.000
_cell.length_c   1.000
_cell.angle_alpha   90.00
_cell.angle_beta   90.00
_cell.angle_gamma   90.00
#
_symmetry.space_group_name_H-M   'P 1'
#
loop_
_entity.id
_entity.type
_entity.pdbx_description
1 polymer ?
#
loop_
_entity_poly.entity_id
_entity_poly.type
_entity_poly.pdbx_seq_one_letter_code
_entity_poly.pdbx_strand_id
1 'polypeptide(L)'
;MRLWVTLYPYPTNSQQAVYDPQQVNAYFEQHRPDYVLMIGAKVGGIIANKTDPVGFLSENTRMQLNLLRFVISMKLKRICF
;
A
#
# COMPACT_ATOMS: atom_id res chain seq x y z
N MET A 1 16.21 9.13 9.44
CA MET A 1 15.03 8.25 9.52
C MET A 1 14.30 8.34 8.19
N ARG A 2 14.23 7.23 7.42
CA ARG A 2 13.51 7.19 6.15
C ARG A 2 12.15 6.56 6.37
N LEU A 3 11.11 7.37 6.20
CA LEU A 3 9.72 7.00 6.38
C LEU A 3 9.07 6.82 5.01
N TRP A 4 8.27 5.77 4.86
CA TRP A 4 7.42 5.59 3.70
C TRP A 4 5.95 5.51 4.08
N VAL A 5 5.09 6.08 3.24
CA VAL A 5 3.66 6.28 3.49
C VAL A 5 2.86 5.89 2.24
N THR A 6 1.88 5.00 2.35
CA THR A 6 0.87 4.79 1.27
C THR A 6 -0.21 5.85 1.34
N LEU A 7 -0.66 6.44 0.22
CA LEU A 7 -1.90 7.24 0.20
C LEU A 7 -2.88 6.73 -0.86
N TYR A 8 -4.17 6.90 -0.59
CA TYR A 8 -5.30 6.67 -1.51
C TYR A 8 -6.45 7.64 -1.13
N PRO A 9 -7.20 8.27 -2.06
CA PRO A 9 -7.08 8.32 -3.52
C PRO A 9 -6.37 9.60 -4.03
N TYR A 10 -5.78 9.53 -5.22
CA TYR A 10 -4.73 10.44 -5.73
C TYR A 10 -5.22 11.79 -6.24
N PRO A 11 -4.43 12.83 -5.98
CA PRO A 11 -3.90 13.69 -7.02
C PRO A 11 -2.37 13.56 -7.06
N THR A 12 -1.77 13.73 -8.25
CA THR A 12 -0.32 13.78 -8.53
C THR A 12 0.52 12.49 -8.64
N ASN A 13 1.39 12.52 -9.66
CA ASN A 13 2.06 11.43 -10.36
C ASN A 13 3.19 10.70 -9.59
N SER A 14 3.23 10.76 -8.27
CA SER A 14 4.40 10.29 -7.49
C SER A 14 4.13 9.08 -6.58
N GLN A 15 3.00 8.39 -6.72
CA GLN A 15 2.60 7.31 -5.81
C GLN A 15 1.97 6.08 -6.50
N GLN A 16 2.21 5.92 -7.81
CA GLN A 16 1.92 4.68 -8.55
C GLN A 16 2.96 3.62 -8.12
N ALA A 17 2.66 2.38 -7.73
CA ALA A 17 1.44 1.61 -7.68
C ALA A 17 1.57 0.52 -6.59
N VAL A 18 0.88 0.65 -5.46
CA VAL A 18 0.80 -0.42 -4.43
C VAL A 18 0.19 -1.73 -4.95
N TYR A 19 -0.42 -1.67 -6.12
CA TYR A 19 -1.02 -2.81 -6.80
C TYR A 19 -0.04 -3.64 -7.63
N ASP A 20 1.10 -3.07 -8.04
CA ASP A 20 2.10 -3.74 -8.86
C ASP A 20 3.30 -4.13 -7.98
N PRO A 21 3.49 -5.44 -7.70
CA PRO A 21 4.61 -5.91 -6.90
C PRO A 21 5.98 -5.46 -7.44
N GLN A 22 6.14 -5.31 -8.76
CA GLN A 22 7.42 -4.91 -9.35
C GLN A 22 7.73 -3.45 -9.08
N GLN A 23 6.74 -2.56 -9.21
CA GLN A 23 6.90 -1.14 -8.90
C GLN A 23 7.13 -0.91 -7.41
N VAL A 24 6.39 -1.64 -6.56
CA VAL A 24 6.60 -1.66 -5.12
C VAL A 24 8.04 -2.03 -4.81
N ASN A 25 8.51 -3.16 -5.33
CA ASN A 25 9.88 -3.63 -5.09
C ASN A 25 10.93 -2.62 -5.58
N ALA A 26 10.81 -2.13 -6.81
CA ALA A 26 11.76 -1.18 -7.39
C ALA A 26 11.87 0.11 -6.57
N TYR A 27 10.73 0.68 -6.17
CA TYR A 27 10.69 1.88 -5.34
C TYR A 27 11.42 1.64 -4.02
N PHE A 28 11.12 0.52 -3.36
CA PHE A 28 11.69 0.24 -2.08
C PHE A 28 13.17 -0.17 -2.11
N GLU A 29 13.63 -0.86 -3.16
CA GLU A 29 15.04 -1.15 -3.40
C GLU A 29 15.86 0.14 -3.55
N GLN A 30 15.29 1.13 -4.23
CA GLN A 30 15.90 2.44 -4.40
C GLN A 30 15.98 3.23 -3.08
N HIS A 31 14.91 3.24 -2.28
CA HIS A 31 14.80 4.15 -1.13
C HIS A 31 15.22 3.52 0.21
N ARG A 32 15.09 2.20 0.35
CA ARG A 32 15.37 1.39 1.56
C ARG A 32 14.89 2.06 2.87
N PRO A 33 13.57 2.27 3.04
CA PRO A 33 13.05 2.94 4.23
C PRO A 33 13.31 2.12 5.50
N ASP A 34 13.35 2.81 6.64
CA ASP A 34 13.50 2.17 7.95
C ASP A 34 12.13 1.78 8.55
N TYR A 35 11.07 2.47 8.10
CA TYR A 35 9.69 2.32 8.56
C TYR A 35 8.68 2.45 7.42
N VAL A 36 7.58 1.72 7.53
CA VAL A 36 6.46 1.72 6.57
C VAL A 36 5.15 2.02 7.30
N LEU A 37 4.44 3.04 6.85
CA LEU A 37 3.09 3.40 7.29
C LEU A 37 2.11 3.12 6.15
N MET A 38 1.17 2.22 6.40
CA MET A 38 0.12 1.89 5.46
C MET A 38 -1.15 2.68 5.78
N ILE A 39 -1.34 3.85 5.16
CA ILE A 39 -2.53 4.71 5.41
C ILE A 39 -3.45 4.87 4.19
N GLY A 40 -3.06 4.31 3.04
CA GLY A 40 -3.87 4.24 1.82
C GLY A 40 -4.73 2.97 1.77
N ALA A 41 -6.04 3.16 1.58
CA ALA A 41 -7.02 2.11 1.36
C ALA A 41 -8.12 2.60 0.40
N LYS A 42 -8.73 1.68 -0.37
CA LYS A 42 -9.98 1.93 -1.07
C LYS A 42 -11.07 2.17 -0.05
N VAL A 43 -11.53 3.43 0.01
CA VAL A 43 -12.55 3.93 0.92
C VAL A 43 -13.73 4.49 0.12
N GLY A 44 -14.92 4.40 0.69
CA GLY A 44 -16.16 4.81 0.04
C GLY A 44 -17.32 4.85 1.02
N GLY A 45 -18.43 5.46 0.61
CA GLY A 45 -19.64 5.54 1.43
C GLY A 45 -20.32 4.18 1.62
N ILE A 46 -21.38 4.16 2.44
CA ILE A 46 -22.16 2.95 2.76
C ILE A 46 -22.68 2.26 1.49
N ILE A 47 -23.21 3.05 0.55
CA ILE A 47 -23.74 2.53 -0.71
C ILE A 47 -22.63 1.89 -1.55
N ALA A 48 -21.48 2.57 -1.70
CA ALA A 48 -20.35 2.04 -2.49
C ALA A 48 -19.82 0.71 -1.94
N ASN A 49 -19.68 0.59 -0.60
CA ASN A 49 -19.26 -0.66 0.04
C ASN A 49 -20.31 -1.77 -0.11
N LYS A 50 -21.61 -1.43 -0.08
CA LYS A 50 -22.70 -2.41 -0.25
C LYS A 50 -22.84 -2.88 -1.69
N THR A 51 -22.59 -1.99 -2.66
CA THR A 51 -22.70 -2.28 -4.09
C THR A 51 -21.53 -3.13 -4.58
N ASP A 52 -20.32 -2.93 -4.06
CA ASP A 52 -19.12 -3.68 -4.46
C ASP A 52 -18.27 -4.16 -3.26
N PRO A 53 -18.82 -4.98 -2.35
CA PRO A 53 -18.08 -5.39 -1.15
C PRO A 53 -16.83 -6.22 -1.50
N VAL A 54 -16.91 -7.02 -2.57
CA VAL A 54 -15.80 -7.85 -3.04
C VAL A 54 -14.69 -6.98 -3.60
N GLY A 55 -14.98 -5.99 -4.45
CA GLY A 55 -13.94 -5.12 -4.99
C GLY A 55 -13.22 -4.30 -3.92
N PHE A 56 -13.94 -3.82 -2.90
CA PHE A 56 -13.32 -3.16 -1.75
C PHE A 56 -12.38 -4.10 -0.98
N LEU A 57 -12.83 -5.31 -0.66
CA LEU A 57 -12.01 -6.30 0.03
C LEU A 57 -10.80 -6.72 -0.81
N SER A 58 -11.01 -7.06 -2.07
CA SER A 58 -9.97 -7.54 -2.98
C SER A 58 -8.88 -6.50 -3.22
N GLU A 59 -9.25 -5.24 -3.43
CA GLU A 59 -8.26 -4.18 -3.64
C GLU A 59 -7.44 -3.89 -2.39
N ASN A 60 -8.11 -3.73 -1.23
CA ASN A 60 -7.43 -3.48 0.04
C ASN A 60 -6.50 -4.64 0.42
N THR A 61 -6.96 -5.88 0.26
CA THR A 61 -6.15 -7.08 0.52
C THR A 61 -4.95 -7.16 -0.43
N ARG A 62 -5.14 -6.86 -1.72
CA ARG A 62 -4.04 -6.87 -2.70
C ARG A 62 -2.96 -5.85 -2.34
N MET A 63 -3.35 -4.63 -1.99
CA MET A 63 -2.41 -3.59 -1.55
C MET A 63 -1.65 -4.00 -0.28
N GLN A 64 -2.36 -4.53 0.73
CA GLN A 64 -1.76 -4.98 1.99
C GLN A 64 -0.77 -6.13 1.76
N LEU A 65 -1.15 -7.11 0.94
CA LEU A 65 -0.32 -8.29 0.70
C LEU A 65 0.96 -7.94 -0.06
N ASN A 66 0.88 -7.08 -1.07
CA ASN A 66 2.05 -6.62 -1.81
C ASN A 66 3.06 -5.93 -0.89
N LEU A 67 2.57 -5.07 0.01
CA LEU A 67 3.40 -4.36 0.98
C LEU A 67 4.04 -5.32 2.00
N LEU A 68 3.24 -6.24 2.55
CA LEU A 68 3.70 -7.20 3.56
C LEU A 68 4.78 -8.13 3.03
N ARG A 69 4.61 -8.66 1.81
CA ARG A 69 5.62 -9.51 1.15
C ARG A 69 6.97 -8.82 1.08
N PHE A 70 6.96 -7.52 0.81
CA PHE A 70 8.15 -6.71 0.73
C PHE A 70 8.76 -6.39 2.11
N VAL A 71 7.95 -6.03 3.10
CA VAL A 71 8.41 -5.74 4.48
C VAL A 71 9.14 -6.95 5.07
N ILE A 72 8.63 -8.15 4.77
CA ILE A 72 9.25 -9.43 5.15
C ILE A 72 10.58 -9.62 4.41
N SER A 73 10.64 -9.38 3.09
CA SER A 73 11.87 -9.58 2.30
C SER A 73 13.00 -8.64 2.73
N MET A 74 12.68 -7.41 3.12
CA MET A 74 13.66 -6.42 3.61
C MET A 74 13.95 -6.48 5.11
N LYS A 75 13.29 -7.38 5.86
CA LYS A 75 13.48 -7.54 7.31
C LYS A 75 13.28 -6.21 8.06
N LEU A 76 12.29 -5.42 7.67
CA LEU A 76 11.98 -4.16 8.34
C LEU A 76 11.58 -4.42 9.79
N LYS A 77 12.02 -3.54 10.69
CA LYS A 77 11.83 -3.74 12.13
C LYS A 77 10.40 -3.44 12.60
N ARG A 78 9.69 -2.52 11.93
CA ARG A 78 8.36 -2.06 12.33
C ARG A 78 7.51 -1.64 11.12
N ILE A 79 6.24 -1.98 11.18
CA ILE A 79 5.18 -1.58 10.24
C ILE A 79 3.97 -1.09 11.03
N CYS A 80 3.25 -0.11 10.48
CA CYS A 80 1.95 0.35 10.99
C CYS A 80 0.91 0.26 9.88
N PHE A 81 -0.32 -0.15 10.24
CA PHE A 81 -1.50 -0.22 9.37
C PHE A 81 -2.60 0.66 9.94
#